data_AF-A0A0B2RQB4-F1
#
_entry.id   AF-A0A0B2RQB4-F1
#
_cell.length_a   1.000
_cell.length_b   1.000
_cell.length_c   1.000
_cell.angle_alpha   90.00
_cell.angle_beta   90.00
_cell.angle_gamma   90.00
#
_symmetry.space_group_name_H-M   'P 1'
#
loop_
_entity.id
_entity.type
_entity.pdbx_description
1 polymer ?
#
loop_
_entity_poly.entity_id
_entity_poly.type
_entity_poly.pdbx_seq_one_letter_code
_entity_poly.pdbx_strand_id
1 'polypeptide(L)'
;MVNLTLRVLSRPDTEKLPTIVQNLGLEYDEKVLPSIGNEVLKAVVAQFNADQLLTDPQQEAERSKFVVMKAEQERRAAIIRAEGESDAAKLISDATASAGMGLIELRRIEASREVAATLAKSPNVSYLPGGQNLLMALGPSR
;
A
#
# COMPACT_ATOMS: atom_id res chain seq x y z
N MET A 1 -19.36 -5.95 16.96
CA MET A 1 -19.96 -6.32 18.25
C MET A 1 -20.64 -7.67 18.04
N VAL A 2 -20.14 -8.73 18.69
CA VAL A 2 -20.65 -10.09 18.45
C VAL A 2 -21.95 -10.27 19.23
N ASN A 3 -23.03 -10.62 18.55
CA ASN A 3 -24.32 -10.93 19.19
C ASN A 3 -24.38 -12.45 19.40
N LEU A 4 -24.40 -12.89 20.66
CA LEU A 4 -24.39 -14.29 21.01
C LEU A 4 -25.46 -14.57 22.06
N THR A 5 -26.35 -15.51 21.77
CA THR A 5 -27.47 -15.90 22.64
C THR A 5 -27.22 -17.30 23.20
N LEU A 6 -27.11 -17.42 24.52
CA LEU A 6 -26.99 -18.71 25.22
C LEU A 6 -28.31 -19.07 25.90
N ARG A 7 -28.67 -20.35 25.84
CA ARG A 7 -29.84 -20.90 26.53
C ARG A 7 -29.35 -21.95 27.53
N VAL A 8 -29.57 -21.69 28.82
CA VAL A 8 -29.14 -22.57 29.91
C VAL A 8 -30.32 -23.47 30.28
N LEU A 9 -30.11 -24.79 30.23
CA LEU A 9 -31.05 -25.78 30.74
C LEU A 9 -30.47 -26.38 32.01
N SER A 10 -31.17 -26.23 33.12
CA SER A 10 -30.76 -26.76 34.43
C SER A 10 -31.80 -27.75 34.95
N ARG A 11 -31.34 -28.88 35.49
CA ARG A 11 -32.16 -29.81 36.27
C ARG A 11 -31.50 -29.96 37.65
N PRO A 12 -31.95 -29.25 38.68
CA PRO A 12 -31.35 -29.33 40.01
C PRO A 12 -31.58 -30.71 40.62
N ASP A 13 -30.59 -31.20 41.36
CA ASP A 13 -30.61 -32.50 42.03
C ASP A 13 -31.47 -32.44 43.30
N THR A 14 -32.37 -33.42 43.47
CA THR A 14 -33.41 -33.43 44.51
C THR A 14 -32.87 -33.35 45.93
N GLU A 15 -31.69 -33.95 46.17
CA GLU A 15 -31.05 -33.98 47.49
C GLU A 15 -30.45 -32.62 47.90
N LYS A 16 -30.12 -31.76 46.93
CA LYS A 16 -29.49 -30.46 47.17
C LYS A 16 -30.50 -29.30 47.15
N LEU A 17 -31.77 -29.57 46.81
CA LEU A 17 -32.85 -28.57 46.81
C LEU A 17 -33.00 -27.81 48.13
N PRO A 18 -32.96 -28.44 49.33
CA PRO A 18 -33.11 -27.70 50.59
C PRO A 18 -31.97 -26.69 50.80
N THR A 19 -30.75 -27.07 50.44
CA THR A 19 -29.54 -26.25 50.59
C THR A 19 -29.50 -25.11 49.59
N ILE A 20 -30.01 -25.32 48.37
CA ILE A 20 -30.09 -24.30 47.33
C ILE A 20 -31.15 -23.25 47.69
N VAL A 21 -32.35 -23.68 48.10
CA VAL A 21 -33.44 -22.77 48.46
C VAL A 21 -33.10 -21.96 49.71
N GLN A 22 -32.39 -22.54 50.68
CA GLN A 22 -31.96 -21.82 51.90
C GLN A 22 -30.87 -20.77 51.65
N ASN A 23 -29.91 -21.04 50.75
CA ASN A 23 -28.76 -20.14 50.55
C ASN A 23 -28.92 -19.18 49.36
N LEU A 24 -29.54 -19.62 48.27
CA LEU A 24 -29.69 -18.85 47.03
C LEU A 24 -31.11 -18.33 46.81
N GLY A 25 -32.07 -18.75 47.63
CA GLY A 25 -33.47 -18.33 47.53
C GLY A 25 -34.20 -18.95 46.34
N LEU A 26 -35.50 -18.66 46.24
CA LEU A 26 -36.36 -19.12 45.13
C LEU A 26 -35.96 -18.52 43.77
N GLU A 27 -35.14 -17.46 43.77
CA GLU A 27 -34.69 -16.72 42.58
C GLU A 27 -33.49 -17.36 41.86
N TYR A 28 -33.11 -18.58 42.24
CA TYR A 28 -32.00 -19.33 41.65
C TYR A 28 -32.08 -19.42 40.11
N ASP A 29 -33.27 -19.74 39.59
CA ASP A 29 -33.49 -19.95 38.15
C ASP A 29 -33.47 -18.63 37.36
N GLU A 30 -34.09 -17.58 37.90
CA GLU A 30 -34.28 -16.31 37.21
C GLU A 30 -33.05 -15.38 37.26
N LYS A 31 -32.24 -15.46 38.32
CA LYS A 31 -31.12 -14.52 38.54
C LYS A 31 -29.76 -15.17 38.49
N VAL A 32 -29.59 -16.33 39.12
CA VAL A 32 -28.26 -16.93 39.29
C VAL A 32 -27.81 -17.63 38.00
N LEU A 33 -28.70 -18.38 37.35
CA LEU A 33 -28.36 -19.07 36.09
C LEU A 33 -27.97 -18.09 34.96
N PRO A 34 -28.72 -16.99 34.70
CA PRO A 34 -28.33 -16.05 33.66
C PRO A 34 -27.06 -15.26 34.02
N SER A 35 -26.87 -14.94 35.31
CA SER A 35 -25.68 -14.21 35.77
C SER A 35 -24.41 -15.02 35.56
N ILE A 36 -24.40 -16.29 35.97
CA ILE A 36 -23.26 -17.19 35.76
C ILE A 36 -23.02 -17.41 34.26
N GLY A 37 -24.10 -17.62 33.49
CA GLY A 37 -23.99 -17.77 32.03
C GLY A 37 -23.34 -16.56 31.35
N ASN A 38 -23.73 -15.34 31.74
CA ASN A 38 -23.17 -14.10 31.19
C ASN A 38 -21.69 -13.92 31.59
N GLU A 39 -21.33 -14.28 32.82
CA GLU A 39 -19.96 -14.14 33.32
C GLU A 39 -19.00 -15.14 32.66
N VAL A 40 -19.39 -16.42 32.57
CA VAL A 40 -18.62 -17.45 31.87
C VAL A 40 -18.51 -17.12 30.38
N LEU A 41 -19.59 -16.62 29.75
CA LEU A 41 -19.54 -16.22 28.35
C LEU A 41 -18.53 -15.09 28.11
N LYS A 42 -18.55 -14.06 28.96
CA LYS A 42 -17.58 -12.96 28.87
C LYS A 42 -16.15 -13.45 29.02
N ALA A 43 -15.89 -14.35 29.98
CA ALA A 43 -14.56 -14.91 30.21
C ALA A 43 -14.06 -15.72 29.01
N VAL A 44 -14.90 -16.61 28.46
CA VAL A 44 -14.55 -17.45 27.32
C VAL A 44 -14.32 -16.61 26.07
N VAL A 45 -15.20 -15.65 25.77
CA VAL A 45 -15.04 -14.75 24.62
C VAL A 45 -13.76 -13.91 24.74
N ALA A 46 -13.43 -13.43 25.94
CA ALA A 46 -12.18 -12.71 26.18
C ALA A 46 -10.95 -13.59 25.91
N GLN A 47 -10.98 -14.85 26.33
CA GLN A 47 -9.87 -15.80 26.13
C GLN A 47 -9.66 -16.12 24.64
N PHE A 48 -10.73 -16.42 23.89
CA PHE A 48 -10.64 -16.66 22.44
C PHE A 48 -10.20 -15.42 21.65
N ASN A 49 -10.63 -14.22 22.05
CA ASN A 49 -10.16 -12.99 21.42
C ASN A 49 -8.68 -12.72 21.73
N ALA A 50 -8.19 -13.04 22.94
CA ALA A 50 -6.79 -12.87 23.32
C ALA A 50 -5.85 -13.81 22.54
N ASP A 51 -6.24 -15.07 22.30
CA ASP A 51 -5.46 -16.01 21.49
C ASP A 51 -5.44 -15.62 20.00
N GLN A 52 -6.56 -15.10 19.47
CA GLN A 52 -6.60 -14.53 18.11
C GLN A 52 -5.72 -13.28 17.99
N LEU A 53 -5.77 -12.40 19.00
CA LEU A 53 -4.88 -11.24 19.11
C LEU A 53 -3.41 -11.61 19.25
N LEU A 54 -3.05 -12.83 19.64
CA LEU A 54 -1.66 -13.28 19.71
C LEU A 54 -1.15 -13.83 18.38
N THR A 55 -2.06 -14.22 17.48
CA THR A 55 -1.72 -14.72 16.13
C THR A 55 -1.63 -13.59 15.10
N ASP A 56 -2.47 -12.55 15.20
CA ASP A 56 -2.39 -11.33 14.37
C ASP A 56 -1.05 -10.54 14.43
N PRO A 57 -0.34 -10.40 15.56
CA PRO A 57 0.92 -9.64 15.61
C PRO A 57 2.02 -10.29 14.77
N GLN A 58 1.94 -11.59 14.47
CA GLN A 58 2.88 -12.22 13.55
C GLN A 58 2.70 -11.68 12.12
N GLN A 59 1.46 -11.50 11.67
CA GLN A 59 1.16 -10.91 10.36
C GLN A 59 1.55 -9.43 10.28
N GLU A 60 1.29 -8.65 11.32
CA GLU A 60 1.69 -7.25 11.37
C GLU A 60 3.22 -7.08 11.42
N ALA A 61 3.92 -7.96 12.15
CA ALA A 61 5.37 -7.98 12.21
C ALA A 61 5.98 -8.39 10.85
N GLU A 62 5.40 -9.36 10.15
CA GLU A 62 5.86 -9.75 8.81
C GLU A 62 5.67 -8.62 7.79
N ARG A 63 4.51 -7.95 7.81
CA ARG A 63 4.27 -6.78 6.93
C ARG A 63 5.24 -5.65 7.21
N SER A 64 5.48 -5.35 8.49
CA SER A 64 6.43 -4.29 8.88
C SER A 64 7.84 -4.62 8.43
N LYS A 65 8.29 -5.87 8.60
CA LYS A 65 9.59 -6.34 8.08
C LYS A 65 9.67 -6.21 6.56
N PHE A 66 8.62 -6.57 5.84
CA PHE A 66 8.58 -6.48 4.39
C PHE A 66 8.67 -5.04 3.88
N VAL A 67 7.96 -4.10 4.51
CA VAL A 67 8.01 -2.67 4.15
C VAL A 67 9.41 -2.09 4.39
N VAL A 68 10.04 -2.40 5.53
CA VAL A 68 11.41 -1.94 5.82
C VAL A 68 12.41 -2.53 4.84
N MET A 69 12.36 -3.84 4.58
CA MET A 69 13.26 -4.49 3.60
C MET A 69 13.09 -3.90 2.20
N LYS A 70 11.85 -3.63 1.76
CA LYS A 70 11.58 -3.00 0.47
C LYS A 70 12.20 -1.60 0.40
N ALA A 71 12.00 -0.78 1.44
CA ALA A 71 12.56 0.57 1.50
C ALA A 71 14.11 0.56 1.50
N GLU A 72 14.73 -0.39 2.20
CA GLU A 72 16.20 -0.56 2.16
C GLU A 72 16.71 -0.97 0.78
N GLN A 73 16.02 -1.88 0.09
CA GLN A 73 16.38 -2.28 -1.27
C GLN A 73 16.26 -1.12 -2.26
N GLU A 74 15.17 -0.36 -2.21
CA GLU A 74 14.98 0.81 -3.08
C GLU A 74 16.08 1.85 -2.84
N ARG A 75 16.47 2.09 -1.57
CA ARG A 75 17.57 3.00 -1.24
C ARG A 75 18.91 2.51 -1.79
N ARG A 76 19.25 1.22 -1.64
CA ARG A 76 20.49 0.66 -2.20
C ARG A 76 20.50 0.72 -3.72
N ALA A 77 19.38 0.42 -4.36
CA ALA A 77 19.24 0.52 -5.81
C ALA A 77 19.44 1.97 -6.29
N ALA A 78 18.91 2.95 -5.57
CA ALA A 78 19.10 4.37 -5.89
C ALA A 78 20.57 4.80 -5.79
N ILE A 79 21.29 4.35 -4.75
CA ILE A 79 22.73 4.65 -4.58
C ILE A 79 23.54 4.03 -5.73
N ILE A 80 23.35 2.75 -6.00
CA ILE A 80 24.07 2.05 -7.08
C ILE A 80 23.80 2.70 -8.43
N ARG A 81 22.55 3.11 -8.67
CA ARG A 81 22.18 3.83 -9.90
C ARG A 81 22.90 5.18 -10.00
N ALA A 82 22.91 5.96 -8.92
CA ALA A 82 23.58 7.26 -8.88
C ALA A 82 25.10 7.13 -9.05
N GLU A 83 25.72 6.13 -8.44
CA GLU A 83 27.15 5.81 -8.60
C GLU A 83 27.45 5.37 -10.04
N GLY A 84 26.64 4.47 -10.61
CA GLY A 84 26.78 4.02 -11.99
C GLY A 84 26.62 5.15 -13.01
N GLU A 85 25.65 6.04 -12.82
CA GLU A 85 25.46 7.24 -13.66
C GLU A 85 26.65 8.22 -13.51
N SER A 86 27.21 8.36 -12.31
CA SER A 86 28.36 9.23 -12.04
C SER A 86 29.64 8.73 -12.73
N ASP A 87 29.93 7.43 -12.62
CA ASP A 87 31.12 6.87 -13.23
C ASP A 87 31.01 6.80 -14.76
N ALA A 88 29.80 6.54 -15.29
CA ALA A 88 29.53 6.69 -16.72
C ALA A 88 29.74 8.14 -17.19
N ALA A 89 29.26 9.13 -16.44
CA ALA A 89 29.43 10.54 -16.78
C ALA A 89 30.92 10.96 -16.81
N LYS A 90 31.74 10.47 -15.87
CA LYS A 90 33.20 10.69 -15.87
C LYS A 90 33.86 10.08 -17.10
N LEU A 91 33.58 8.81 -17.41
CA LEU A 91 34.11 8.13 -18.59
C LEU A 91 33.72 8.84 -19.89
N ILE A 92 32.47 9.30 -19.98
CA ILE A 92 31.99 10.11 -21.11
C ILE A 92 32.73 11.45 -21.18
N SER A 93 32.91 12.12 -20.04
CA SER A 93 33.62 13.40 -19.96
C SER A 93 35.06 13.26 -20.48
N ASP A 94 35.77 12.22 -20.04
CA ASP A 94 37.17 11.97 -20.43
C ASP A 94 37.29 11.58 -21.90
N ALA A 95 36.36 10.75 -22.40
CA ALA A 95 36.30 10.38 -23.81
C ALA A 95 35.95 11.58 -24.71
N THR A 96 35.04 12.45 -24.26
CA THR A 96 34.63 13.66 -25.00
C THR A 96 35.74 14.70 -25.03
N ALA A 97 36.46 14.89 -23.91
CA ALA A 97 37.60 15.78 -23.84
C ALA A 97 38.74 15.32 -24.78
N SER A 98 38.95 14.01 -24.90
CA SER A 98 40.01 13.42 -25.72
C SER A 98 39.67 13.34 -27.22
N ALA A 99 38.41 13.08 -27.58
CA ALA A 99 37.96 12.93 -28.96
C ALA A 99 37.56 14.26 -29.64
N GLY A 100 37.35 15.33 -28.86
CA GLY A 100 36.98 16.66 -29.33
C GLY A 100 35.51 16.79 -29.76
N MET A 101 35.03 18.04 -29.89
CA MET A 101 33.60 18.34 -30.13
C MET A 101 33.08 17.96 -31.53
N GLY A 102 33.96 17.61 -32.49
CA GLY A 102 33.55 17.34 -33.87
C GLY A 102 32.61 16.14 -34.02
N LEU A 103 32.79 15.09 -33.22
CA LEU A 103 31.90 13.91 -33.22
C LEU A 103 30.51 14.24 -32.66
N ILE A 104 30.43 15.12 -31.64
CA ILE A 104 29.16 15.55 -31.06
C ILE A 104 28.36 16.39 -32.05
N GLU A 105 29.02 17.30 -32.77
CA GLU A 105 28.40 18.10 -33.82
C GLU A 105 27.88 17.24 -34.97
N LEU A 106 28.67 16.27 -35.45
CA LEU A 106 28.23 15.35 -36.49
C LEU A 106 27.01 14.52 -36.03
N ARG A 107 27.04 13.98 -34.81
CA ARG A 107 25.89 13.27 -34.23
C ARG A 107 24.66 14.16 -34.05
N ARG A 108 24.85 15.43 -33.69
CA ARG A 108 23.76 16.42 -33.61
C ARG A 108 23.11 16.64 -34.97
N ILE A 109 23.91 16.72 -36.04
CA ILE A 109 23.41 16.86 -37.41
C ILE A 109 22.65 15.60 -37.84
N GLU A 110 23.18 14.40 -37.55
CA GLU A 110 22.51 13.13 -37.86
C GLU A 110 21.19 12.96 -37.11
N ALA A 111 21.16 13.24 -35.81
CA ALA A 111 19.94 13.19 -35.00
C ALA A 111 18.91 14.21 -35.48
N SER A 112 19.34 15.43 -35.83
CA SER A 112 18.45 16.46 -36.40
C SER A 112 17.85 16.01 -37.73
N ARG A 113 18.64 15.35 -38.58
CA ARG A 113 18.17 14.78 -39.84
C ARG A 113 17.16 13.64 -39.61
N GLU A 114 17.38 12.79 -38.63
CA GLU A 114 16.48 11.68 -38.27
C GLU A 114 15.15 12.20 -37.69
N VAL A 115 15.20 13.19 -36.80
CA VAL A 115 14.01 13.85 -36.26
C VAL A 115 13.23 14.54 -37.39
N ALA A 116 13.90 15.28 -38.28
CA ALA A 116 13.26 15.91 -39.43
C ALA A 116 12.62 14.88 -40.38
N ALA A 117 13.28 13.74 -40.60
CA ALA A 117 12.73 12.65 -41.42
C ALA A 117 11.52 11.97 -40.75
N THR A 118 11.51 11.85 -39.43
CA THR A 118 10.39 11.30 -38.65
C THR A 118 9.21 12.27 -38.65
N LEU A 119 9.47 13.57 -38.48
CA LEU A 119 8.45 14.61 -38.55
C LEU A 119 7.87 14.78 -39.96
N ALA A 120 8.69 14.71 -41.01
CA ALA A 120 8.20 14.78 -42.40
C ALA A 120 7.27 13.60 -42.77
N LYS A 121 7.41 12.46 -42.08
CA LYS A 121 6.54 11.28 -42.25
C LYS A 121 5.26 11.36 -41.42
N SER A 122 5.21 12.19 -40.37
CA SER A 122 4.02 12.27 -39.52
C SER A 122 2.97 13.18 -40.18
N PRO A 123 1.68 12.77 -40.21
CA PRO A 123 0.64 13.46 -40.97
C PRO A 123 0.20 14.82 -40.38
N ASN A 124 0.80 15.28 -39.27
CA ASN A 124 0.35 16.44 -38.51
C ASN A 124 1.46 17.48 -38.25
N VAL A 125 2.40 17.63 -39.19
CA VAL A 125 3.42 18.69 -39.16
C VAL A 125 2.99 19.84 -40.10
N SER A 126 2.69 21.00 -39.53
CA SER A 126 2.57 22.25 -40.30
C SER A 126 3.92 22.94 -40.33
N TYR A 127 4.54 23.02 -41.51
CA TYR A 127 5.74 23.82 -41.72
C TYR A 127 5.32 25.29 -41.76
N LEU A 128 5.63 26.02 -40.68
CA LEU A 128 5.47 27.46 -40.62
C LEU A 128 6.76 28.10 -41.15
N PRO A 129 6.78 28.64 -42.38
CA PRO A 129 7.89 29.48 -42.81
C PRO A 129 7.93 30.74 -41.92
N GLY A 130 9.08 30.99 -41.30
CA GLY A 130 9.29 32.14 -40.42
C GLY A 130 9.02 33.44 -41.16
N GLY A 131 7.89 34.08 -40.86
CA GLY A 131 7.51 35.36 -41.46
C GLY A 131 6.02 35.69 -41.44
N GLN A 132 5.12 34.70 -41.30
CA GLN A 132 3.68 34.97 -41.31
C GLN A 132 3.11 35.16 -39.89
N ASN A 133 2.73 36.41 -39.61
CA ASN A 133 2.14 36.90 -38.36
C ASN A 133 0.90 36.07 -37.94
N LEU A 134 0.96 35.43 -36.77
CA LEU A 134 -0.10 34.60 -36.15
C LEU A 134 -1.45 35.31 -35.97
N LEU A 135 -1.48 36.64 -36.11
CA LEU A 135 -2.65 37.49 -35.91
C LEU A 135 -3.68 37.43 -37.07
N MET A 136 -3.34 36.85 -38.23
CA MET A 136 -4.28 36.72 -39.37
C MET A 136 -5.07 35.40 -39.39
N ALA A 137 -4.74 34.44 -38.51
CA ALA A 137 -5.47 33.16 -38.40
C ALA A 137 -6.67 33.23 -37.43
N LEU A 138 -6.84 34.35 -36.72
CA LEU A 138 -7.97 34.61 -35.82
C LEU A 138 -8.73 35.85 -36.31
N GLY A 139 -9.40 35.72 -37.46
CA GLY A 139 -10.46 36.64 -37.85
C GLY A 139 -11.71 36.43 -36.97
N PRO A 140 -12.47 37.48 -36.63
CA PRO A 140 -13.63 37.36 -35.75
C PRO A 140 -14.76 36.64 -36.50
N SER A 141 -14.98 35.37 -36.17
CA SER A 141 -16.19 34.67 -36.57
C SER A 141 -17.35 35.13 -35.70
N ARG A 142 -18.39 35.65 -36.34
CA ARG A 142 -19.74 35.84 -35.78
C ARG A 142 -20.29 34.54 -35.23
#